data_AF-A0A3C0VVD7-F1
#
_entry.id   AF-A0A3C0VVD7-F1
#
_cell.length_a   1.000
_cell.length_b   1.000
_cell.length_c   1.000
_cell.angle_alpha   90.00
_cell.angle_beta   90.00
_cell.angle_gamma   90.00
#
_symmetry.space_group_name_H-M   'P 1'
#
loop_
_entity.id
_entity.type
_entity.pdbx_description
1 polymer ?
#
loop_
_entity_poly.entity_id
_entity_poly.type
_entity_poly.pdbx_seq_one_letter_code
_entity_poly.pdbx_strand_id
1 'polypeptide(L)'
;MGNVIIILFLLILVFFGIRRIYKTIRFGGSCCGSGQPLDKKIKVKDKNKSNYSYIYKLGVEGMVCSGCARRVENTFNSEGELWAKVNLETKEVTVLSKREMDKKQFSEILKETTYTITNVEKIK
;
A
#
# COMPACT_ATOMS: atom_id res chain seq x y z
N MET A 1 -51.68 -4.62 -1.62
CA MET A 1 -50.83 -5.72 -2.12
C MET A 1 -49.82 -5.25 -3.18
N GLY A 2 -50.22 -4.52 -4.24
CA GLY A 2 -49.30 -4.10 -5.32
C GLY A 2 -48.15 -3.16 -4.89
N ASN A 3 -48.41 -2.18 -4.02
CA ASN A 3 -47.38 -1.22 -3.58
C ASN A 3 -46.23 -1.88 -2.80
N VAL A 4 -46.52 -2.95 -2.05
CA VAL A 4 -45.51 -3.68 -1.26
C VAL A 4 -44.50 -4.37 -2.18
N ILE A 5 -44.97 -4.91 -3.31
CA ILE A 5 -44.13 -5.57 -4.32
C ILE A 5 -43.21 -4.55 -5.00
N ILE A 6 -43.74 -3.37 -5.33
CA ILE A 6 -42.97 -2.27 -5.95
C ILE A 6 -41.87 -1.77 -5.00
N ILE A 7 -42.18 -1.60 -3.71
CA ILE A 7 -41.20 -1.16 -2.70
C ILE A 7 -40.08 -2.19 -2.53
N LEU A 8 -40.41 -3.48 -2.52
CA LEU A 8 -39.43 -4.57 -2.42
C LEU A 8 -38.48 -4.60 -3.62
N PHE A 9 -39.01 -4.38 -4.83
CA PHE A 9 -38.21 -4.32 -6.05
C PHE A 9 -37.27 -3.11 -6.07
N LEU A 10 -37.75 -1.95 -5.60
CA LEU A 10 -36.94 -0.74 -5.44
C LEU A 10 -35.80 -0.94 -4.44
N LEU A 11 -36.07 -1.56 -3.29
CA LEU A 11 -35.05 -1.86 -2.29
C LEU A 11 -33.98 -2.81 -2.82
N ILE A 12 -34.35 -3.80 -3.63
CA ILE A 12 -33.39 -4.71 -4.29
C ILE A 12 -32.49 -3.94 -5.26
N LEU A 13 -33.05 -3.08 -6.11
CA LEU A 13 -32.26 -2.27 -7.05
C LEU A 13 -31.31 -1.31 -6.33
N VAL A 14 -31.78 -0.65 -5.27
CA VAL A 14 -30.96 0.22 -4.43
C VAL A 14 -29.86 -0.59 -3.73
N PHE A 15 -30.16 -1.77 -3.20
CA PHE A 15 -29.17 -2.65 -2.58
C PHE A 15 -28.09 -3.10 -3.58
N PHE A 16 -28.47 -3.51 -4.78
CA PHE A 16 -27.52 -3.85 -5.84
C PHE A 16 -26.67 -2.65 -6.29
N GLY A 17 -27.29 -1.46 -6.38
CA GLY A 17 -26.60 -0.20 -6.66
C GLY A 17 -25.57 0.17 -5.58
N ILE A 18 -25.99 0.15 -4.30
CA ILE A 18 -25.13 0.41 -3.15
C ILE A 18 -24.01 -0.63 -3.11
N ARG A 19 -24.30 -1.92 -3.30
CA ARG A 19 -23.27 -2.98 -3.28
C ARG A 19 -22.24 -2.80 -4.39
N ARG A 20 -22.67 -2.39 -5.60
CA ARG A 20 -21.78 -2.11 -6.73
C ARG A 20 -20.92 -0.87 -6.45
N ILE A 21 -21.53 0.20 -5.94
CA ILE A 21 -20.85 1.43 -5.54
C ILE A 21 -19.86 1.18 -4.40
N TYR A 22 -20.24 0.41 -3.38
CA TYR A 22 -19.37 0.13 -2.24
C TYR A 22 -18.11 -0.64 -2.65
N LYS A 23 -18.23 -1.56 -3.62
CA LYS A 23 -17.08 -2.25 -4.20
C LYS A 23 -16.22 -1.26 -5.00
N THR A 24 -16.80 -0.38 -5.80
CA THR A 24 -16.04 0.63 -6.55
C THR A 24 -15.46 1.74 -5.65
N ILE A 25 -16.02 2.05 -4.48
CA ILE A 25 -15.47 3.07 -3.56
C ILE A 25 -14.39 2.46 -2.66
N ARG A 26 -14.53 1.19 -2.24
CA ARG A 26 -13.47 0.49 -1.46
C ARG A 26 -12.27 0.07 -2.32
N PHE A 27 -12.48 -0.15 -3.62
CA PHE A 27 -11.45 -0.56 -4.57
C PHE A 27 -11.12 0.50 -5.64
N GLY A 28 -11.80 1.65 -5.65
CA GLY A 28 -11.62 2.70 -6.64
C GLY A 28 -11.09 3.98 -6.00
N GLY A 29 -10.41 4.82 -6.74
CA GLY A 29 -9.83 4.67 -8.05
C GLY A 29 -8.67 5.64 -8.05
N SER A 30 -7.49 5.17 -8.46
CA SER A 30 -6.36 6.05 -8.67
C SER A 30 -6.77 7.17 -9.63
N CYS A 31 -6.50 8.43 -9.26
CA CYS A 31 -6.75 9.62 -10.07
C CYS A 31 -6.16 9.59 -11.51
N CYS A 32 -5.42 8.55 -11.87
CA CYS A 32 -4.88 8.33 -13.22
C CYS A 32 -5.61 7.18 -13.93
N GLY A 33 -6.87 7.40 -14.34
CA GLY A 33 -7.58 6.76 -15.48
C GLY A 33 -7.59 5.23 -15.66
N SER A 34 -6.91 4.48 -14.81
CA SER A 34 -6.67 3.07 -14.93
C SER A 34 -7.31 2.43 -13.70
N GLY A 35 -8.45 1.79 -13.93
CA GLY A 35 -9.11 0.92 -12.97
C GLY A 35 -8.29 -0.35 -12.74
N GLN A 36 -7.00 -0.21 -12.43
CA GLN A 36 -6.18 -1.32 -12.01
C GLN A 36 -6.52 -1.61 -10.55
N PRO A 37 -6.92 -2.86 -10.22
CA PRO A 37 -7.11 -3.26 -8.84
C PRO A 37 -5.81 -2.99 -8.08
N LEU A 38 -5.89 -2.27 -6.96
CA LEU A 38 -4.74 -1.99 -6.09
C LEU A 38 -3.90 -3.26 -5.92
N ASP A 39 -2.65 -3.22 -6.43
CA ASP A 39 -1.73 -4.37 -6.44
C ASP A 39 -1.84 -5.13 -5.11
N LYS A 40 -2.08 -6.43 -5.18
CA LYS A 40 -2.26 -7.26 -3.99
C LYS A 40 -1.06 -7.04 -3.07
N LYS A 41 -1.29 -6.54 -1.86
CA LYS A 41 -0.23 -6.23 -0.90
C LYS A 41 0.61 -7.49 -0.70
N ILE A 42 1.88 -7.43 -1.07
CA ILE A 42 2.80 -8.55 -0.89
C ILE A 42 2.92 -8.73 0.61
N LYS A 43 2.42 -9.86 1.10
CA LYS A 43 2.52 -10.22 2.51
C LYS A 43 3.95 -10.68 2.74
N VAL A 44 4.65 -9.99 3.64
CA VAL A 44 6.00 -10.36 4.07
C VAL A 44 5.98 -11.82 4.55
N LYS A 45 6.98 -12.60 4.11
CA LYS A 45 7.11 -14.04 4.40
C LYS A 45 7.22 -14.28 5.91
N ASP A 46 7.95 -13.42 6.61
CA ASP A 46 8.09 -13.45 8.07
C ASP A 46 7.26 -12.36 8.75
N LYS A 47 6.16 -12.77 9.39
CA LYS A 47 5.32 -11.88 10.23
C LYS A 47 5.89 -11.64 11.62
N ASN A 48 7.01 -12.28 11.98
CA ASN A 48 7.56 -12.22 13.33
C ASN A 48 8.53 -11.03 13.44
N LYS A 49 8.08 -9.93 14.06
CA LYS A 49 8.86 -8.68 14.19
C LYS A 49 10.19 -8.87 14.93
N SER A 50 10.28 -9.87 15.81
CA SER A 50 11.47 -10.17 16.61
C SER A 50 12.67 -10.64 15.78
N ASN A 51 12.44 -11.14 14.56
CA ASN A 51 13.51 -11.55 13.65
C ASN A 51 14.20 -10.38 12.94
N TYR A 52 13.67 -9.16 13.08
CA TYR A 52 14.24 -7.98 12.46
C TYR A 52 14.97 -7.15 13.53
N SER A 53 16.29 -7.26 13.52
CA SER A 53 17.16 -6.57 14.50
C SER A 53 17.26 -5.08 14.24
N TYR A 54 17.03 -4.63 13.01
CA TYR A 54 17.23 -3.25 12.59
C TYR A 54 15.93 -2.60 12.10
N ILE A 55 15.75 -1.32 12.44
CA ILE A 55 14.60 -0.51 12.05
C ILE A 55 15.09 0.81 11.47
N TYR A 56 14.68 1.09 10.24
CA TYR A 56 15.00 2.30 9.50
C TYR A 56 13.72 3.08 9.19
N LYS A 57 13.80 4.41 9.26
CA LYS A 57 12.82 5.32 8.68
C LYS A 57 13.45 5.97 7.45
N LEU A 58 12.80 5.78 6.31
CA LEU A 58 13.21 6.34 5.04
C LEU A 58 12.21 7.42 4.63
N GLY A 59 12.67 8.63 4.35
CA GLY A 59 11.87 9.65 3.68
C GLY A 59 11.90 9.39 2.18
N VAL A 60 10.74 9.15 1.55
CA VAL A 60 10.65 8.83 0.12
C VAL A 60 9.78 9.86 -0.58
N GLU A 61 10.33 10.51 -1.60
CA GLU A 61 9.62 11.46 -2.45
C GLU A 61 9.12 10.80 -3.75
N GLY A 62 8.09 11.40 -4.35
CA GLY A 62 7.43 10.89 -5.56
C GLY A 62 6.22 9.99 -5.29
N MET A 63 5.88 9.71 -4.02
CA MET A 63 4.64 9.03 -3.66
C MET A 63 3.47 10.01 -3.60
N VAL A 64 2.57 9.96 -4.60
CA VAL A 64 1.43 10.89 -4.71
C VAL A 64 0.10 10.25 -4.32
N CYS A 65 -0.02 8.92 -4.44
CA CYS A 65 -1.26 8.20 -4.15
C CYS A 65 -1.02 6.90 -3.35
N SER A 66 -2.11 6.33 -2.83
CA SER A 66 -2.12 5.02 -2.14
C SER A 66 -1.56 3.89 -2.99
N GLY A 67 -1.72 3.96 -4.31
CA GLY A 67 -1.08 3.03 -5.25
C GLY A 67 0.44 3.17 -5.28
N CYS A 68 0.97 4.40 -5.38
CA CYS A 68 2.42 4.65 -5.35
C CYS A 68 3.04 4.18 -4.04
N ALA A 69 2.41 4.49 -2.91
CA ALA A 69 2.85 4.01 -1.60
C ALA A 69 2.90 2.48 -1.53
N ARG A 70 1.87 1.82 -2.07
CA ARG A 70 1.80 0.37 -2.07
C ARG A 70 2.82 -0.28 -3.00
N ARG A 71 3.16 0.37 -4.12
CA ARG A 71 4.25 -0.07 -5.00
C ARG A 71 5.59 -0.03 -4.27
N VAL A 72 5.91 1.09 -3.60
CA VAL A 72 7.12 1.20 -2.78
C VAL A 72 7.14 0.13 -1.68
N GLU A 73 6.03 -0.05 -0.96
CA GLU A 73 5.92 -1.08 0.08
C GLU A 73 6.17 -2.49 -0.49
N ASN A 74 5.61 -2.77 -1.67
CA ASN A 74 5.76 -4.05 -2.34
C ASN A 74 7.19 -4.31 -2.81
N THR A 75 7.89 -3.31 -3.36
CA THR A 75 9.29 -3.43 -3.81
C THR A 75 10.22 -3.82 -2.66
N PHE A 76 10.04 -3.22 -1.49
CA PHE A 76 10.82 -3.63 -0.32
C PHE A 76 10.39 -4.99 0.22
N ASN A 77 9.08 -5.27 0.30
CA ASN A 77 8.58 -6.54 0.80
C ASN A 77 8.91 -7.73 -0.12
N SER A 78 9.18 -7.51 -1.41
CA SER A 78 9.61 -8.57 -2.34
C SER A 78 11.02 -9.09 -2.06
N GLU A 79 11.88 -8.28 -1.44
CA GLU A 79 13.24 -8.69 -1.08
C GLU A 79 13.24 -9.80 0.00
N GLY A 80 12.13 -9.99 0.72
CA GLY A 80 11.90 -11.10 1.65
C GLY A 80 12.65 -10.99 2.98
N GLU A 81 13.83 -10.37 2.99
CA GLU A 81 14.61 -10.02 4.19
C GLU A 81 14.20 -8.67 4.81
N LEU A 82 13.34 -7.93 4.11
CA LEU A 82 12.86 -6.61 4.48
C LEU A 82 11.35 -6.62 4.70
N TRP A 83 10.93 -5.87 5.71
CA TRP A 83 9.53 -5.54 5.94
C TRP A 83 9.37 -4.03 5.90
N ALA A 84 8.82 -3.51 4.82
CA ALA A 84 8.44 -2.12 4.70
C ALA A 84 6.98 -1.87 5.08
N LYS A 85 6.75 -0.71 5.69
CA LYS A 85 5.42 -0.13 5.91
C LYS A 85 5.48 1.34 5.55
N VAL A 86 4.64 1.76 4.62
CA VAL A 86 4.58 3.15 4.16
C VAL A 86 3.52 3.94 4.92
N ASN A 87 3.85 5.16 5.32
CA ASN A 87 2.92 6.17 5.80
C ASN A 87 2.88 7.34 4.79
N LEU A 88 1.75 7.48 4.11
CA LEU A 88 1.55 8.55 3.12
C LEU A 88 1.38 9.93 3.73
N GLU A 89 0.82 10.00 4.95
CA GLU A 89 0.57 11.28 5.62
C GLU A 89 1.88 11.97 5.97
N THR A 90 2.88 11.19 6.41
CA THR A 90 4.21 11.71 6.75
C THR A 90 5.24 11.59 5.63
N LYS A 91 4.88 10.95 4.50
CA LYS A 91 5.80 10.58 3.41
C LYS A 91 7.01 9.75 3.87
N GLU A 92 6.80 8.92 4.88
CA GLU A 92 7.85 8.08 5.46
C GLU A 92 7.59 6.60 5.21
N VAL A 93 8.67 5.84 5.11
CA VAL A 93 8.67 4.39 4.97
C VAL A 93 9.46 3.80 6.12
N THR A 94 8.78 3.05 6.98
CA THR A 94 9.46 2.28 8.03
C THR A 94 9.86 0.94 7.45
N VAL A 95 11.17 0.63 7.45
CA VAL A 95 11.72 -0.64 6.98
C VAL A 95 12.36 -1.37 8.14
N LEU A 96 11.87 -2.59 8.42
CA LEU A 96 12.51 -3.51 9.33
C LEU A 96 13.41 -4.44 8.51
N SER A 97 14.65 -4.61 8.94
CA SER A 97 15.65 -5.43 8.26
C SER A 97 16.25 -6.46 9.22
N LYS A 98 16.54 -7.66 8.70
CA LYS A 98 17.30 -8.68 9.42
C LYS A 98 18.80 -8.38 9.48
N ARG A 99 19.31 -7.66 8.48
CA ARG A 99 20.71 -7.27 8.33
C ARG A 99 20.89 -5.76 8.42
N GLU A 100 22.08 -5.31 8.77
CA GLU A 100 22.41 -3.89 8.70
C GLU A 100 22.40 -3.44 7.23
N MET A 101 21.74 -2.31 6.97
CA MET A 101 21.63 -1.73 5.65
C MET A 101 22.05 -0.27 5.62
N ASP A 102 22.73 0.09 4.55
CA ASP A 102 23.18 1.47 4.29
C ASP A 102 22.25 2.18 3.28
N LYS A 103 22.27 3.52 3.28
CA LYS A 103 21.47 4.36 2.37
C LYS A 103 21.63 3.93 0.91
N LYS A 104 22.84 3.56 0.50
CA LYS A 104 23.14 3.09 -0.87
C LYS A 104 22.37 1.84 -1.25
N GLN A 105 22.19 0.90 -0.32
CA GLN A 105 21.49 -0.33 -0.61
C GLN A 105 19.98 -0.10 -0.74
N PHE A 106 19.40 0.80 0.08
CA PHE A 106 18.01 1.20 -0.09
C PHE A 106 17.78 1.92 -1.43
N SER A 107 18.73 2.77 -1.86
CA SER A 107 18.63 3.41 -3.18
C SER A 107 18.79 2.43 -4.33
N GLU A 108 19.61 1.38 -4.18
CA GLU A 108 19.77 0.34 -5.21
C GLU A 108 18.46 -0.43 -5.42
N ILE A 109 17.75 -0.77 -4.33
CA ILE A 109 16.44 -1.43 -4.39
C ILE A 109 15.40 -0.58 -5.14
N LEU A 110 15.46 0.75 -4.99
CA LEU A 110 14.54 1.69 -5.64
C LEU A 110 15.06 2.22 -6.99
N LYS A 111 16.24 1.83 -7.45
CA LYS A 111 16.88 2.36 -8.66
C LYS A 111 16.09 2.11 -9.94
N GLU A 112 15.38 0.98 -9.99
CA GLU A 112 14.46 0.61 -11.08
C GLU A 112 13.10 1.35 -11.00
N THR A 113 12.91 2.18 -9.98
CA THR A 113 11.67 2.94 -9.75
C THR A 113 11.90 4.43 -9.92
N THR A 114 10.83 5.20 -10.04
CA THR A 114 10.86 6.66 -10.15
C THR A 114 10.91 7.36 -8.78
N TYR A 115 11.23 6.64 -7.70
CA TYR A 115 11.17 7.16 -6.33
C TYR A 115 12.56 7.49 -5.79
N THR A 116 12.65 8.56 -5.00
CA THR A 116 13.92 9.05 -4.45
C THR A 116 13.91 9.02 -2.93
N ILE A 117 15.01 8.54 -2.32
CA ILE A 117 15.18 8.54 -0.87
C ILE A 117 15.87 9.84 -0.43
N THR A 118 15.15 10.65 0.33
CA THR A 118 15.64 11.94 0.84
C THR A 118 16.36 11.76 2.17
N ASN A 119 15.74 11.03 3.10
CA ASN A 119 16.26 10.85 4.46
C ASN A 119 16.34 9.36 4.83
N VAL A 120 17.32 8.99 5.65
CA VAL A 120 17.49 7.64 6.21
C VAL A 120 17.88 7.80 7.67
N GLU A 121 17.00 7.41 8.58
CA GLU A 121 17.22 7.44 10.02
C GLU A 121 17.18 6.01 10.57
N LYS A 122 18.23 5.61 11.29
CA LYS A 122 18.29 4.32 11.98
C LYS A 122 17.75 4.48 13.39
N ILE A 123 16.68 3.76 13.71
CA ILE A 123 16.03 3.80 15.03
C ILE A 123 16.58 2.71 15.93
N LYS A 124 16.94 1.57 15.34
CA LYS A 124 17.44 0.37 16.03
C LYS A 124 18.33 -0.39 15.06
#